data_AF-A0A844I4W4-F1
#
_entry.id   AF-A0A844I4W4-F1
#
_cell.length_a   1.000
_cell.length_b   1.000
_cell.length_c   1.000
_cell.angle_alpha   90.00
_cell.angle_beta   90.00
_cell.angle_gamma   90.00
#
_symmetry.space_group_name_H-M   'P 1'
#
loop_
_entity.id
_entity.type
_entity.pdbx_description
1 polymer ?
#
loop_
_entity_poly.entity_id
_entity_poly.type
_entity_poly.pdbx_seq_one_letter_code
_entity_poly.pdbx_strand_id
1 'polypeptide(L)' 'MKENLADRMLEVMSDACWHSTDELVEKVSHRFSATMHVLKKRGYQFDKRRIQGQQHEYRLVIESKAIASLTISNA' A
#
# COMPACT_ATOMS: atom_id res chain seq x y z
N MET A 1 18.91 9.95 7.79
CA MET A 1 17.50 10.17 7.42
C MET A 1 16.68 9.05 8.04
N LYS A 2 15.61 9.33 8.78
CA LYS A 2 14.68 8.26 9.18
C LYS A 2 14.03 7.79 7.90
N GLU A 3 14.41 6.62 7.38
CA GLU A 3 13.66 5.98 6.32
C GLU A 3 12.24 5.79 6.84
N ASN A 4 11.32 6.59 6.31
CA ASN A 4 9.92 6.47 6.64
C ASN A 4 9.40 5.27 5.85
N LEU A 5 9.21 4.15 6.54
CA LEU A 5 8.69 2.92 5.95
C LEU A 5 7.40 3.15 5.16
N ALA A 6 6.60 4.15 5.54
CA ALA A 6 5.39 4.54 4.82
C ALA A 6 5.72 5.09 3.43
N ASP A 7 6.70 5.99 3.31
CA ASP A 7 7.08 6.61 2.04
C ASP A 7 7.72 5.56 1.12
N ARG A 8 8.59 4.71 1.67
CA ARG A 8 9.21 3.59 0.95
C ARG A 8 8.19 2.57 0.46
N MET A 9 7.16 2.28 1.25
CA MET A 9 6.06 1.41 0.83
C MET A 9 5.24 2.01 -0.30
N LEU A 10 4.95 3.30 -0.25
CA LEU A 10 4.25 3.99 -1.34
C LEU A 10 5.08 4.03 -2.62
N GLU A 11 6.39 4.25 -2.52
CA GLU A 11 7.29 4.21 -3.66
C GLU A 11 7.28 2.83 -4.33
N VAL A 12 7.45 1.75 -3.56
CA VAL A 12 7.43 0.37 -4.07
C VAL A 12 6.11 0.02 -4.77
N MET A 13 4.98 0.48 -4.24
CA MET A 13 3.64 0.12 -4.74
C MET A 13 3.03 1.17 -5.69
N SER A 14 3.79 2.20 -6.07
CA SER A 14 3.33 3.30 -6.95
C SER A 14 3.07 2.86 -8.39
N ASP A 15 3.57 1.68 -8.78
CA ASP A 15 3.30 1.05 -10.07
C ASP A 15 1.87 0.48 -10.19
N ALA A 16 1.10 0.51 -9.10
CA ALA A 16 -0.23 -0.08 -8.98
C ALA A 16 -0.27 -1.58 -9.39
N CYS A 17 0.84 -2.30 -9.25
CA CYS A 17 0.91 -3.73 -9.49
C CYS A 17 0.60 -4.53 -8.22
N TRP A 18 0.50 -5.85 -8.39
CA TRP A 18 0.40 -6.78 -7.28
C TRP A 18 1.80 -7.17 -6.81
N HIS A 19 2.08 -6.97 -5.53
CA HIS A 19 3.35 -7.34 -4.89
C HIS A 19 3.14 -8.48 -3.91
N SER A 20 4.06 -9.43 -3.90
CA SER A 20 4.03 -10.56 -2.98
C SER A 20 4.40 -10.13 -1.56
N THR A 21 4.04 -10.98 -0.58
CA THR A 21 4.48 -10.77 0.80
C THR A 21 6.01 -10.73 0.90
N ASP A 22 6.70 -11.63 0.19
CA ASP A 22 8.17 -11.73 0.24
C ASP A 22 8.83 -10.49 -0.35
N GLU A 23 8.32 -9.99 -1.48
CA GLU A 23 8.80 -8.75 -2.10
C GLU A 23 8.62 -7.54 -1.18
N LEU A 24 7.47 -7.41 -0.52
CA LEU A 24 7.22 -6.30 0.42
C LEU A 24 8.08 -6.41 1.67
N VAL A 25 8.37 -7.62 2.13
CA VAL A 25 9.29 -7.86 3.26
C VAL A 25 10.71 -7.44 2.90
N GLU A 26 11.19 -7.82 1.72
CA GLU A 26 12.53 -7.50 1.20
C GLU A 26 12.68 -6.01 0.91
N LYS A 27 11.73 -5.43 0.16
CA LYS A 27 11.81 -4.05 -0.31
C LYS A 27 11.38 -3.01 0.72
N VAL A 28 10.55 -3.36 1.70
CA VAL A 28 10.07 -2.42 2.73
C VAL A 28 10.58 -2.82 4.11
N SER A 29 10.07 -3.93 4.67
CA SER A 29 10.44 -4.50 5.98
C SER A 29 9.50 -5.65 6.34
N HIS A 30 9.91 -6.55 7.23
CA HIS A 30 9.03 -7.48 7.95
C HIS A 30 7.81 -6.81 8.63
N ARG A 31 7.86 -5.49 8.87
CA ARG A 31 6.74 -4.71 9.45
C ARG A 31 5.83 -4.05 8.41
N PHE A 32 5.92 -4.41 7.13
CA PHE A 32 5.11 -3.78 6.06
C PHE A 32 3.60 -3.79 6.36
N SER A 33 3.08 -4.82 7.02
CA SER A 33 1.66 -4.91 7.39
C SER A 33 1.23 -3.82 8.39
N ALA A 34 2.10 -3.50 9.35
CA ALA A 34 1.88 -2.40 10.29
C ALA A 34 1.95 -1.05 9.57
N THR A 35 2.90 -0.88 8.65
CA THR A 35 3.00 0.29 7.78
C THR A 35 1.73 0.49 6.95
N MET A 36 1.23 -0.59 6.32
CA MET A 36 0.00 -0.59 5.55
C MET A 36 -1.19 -0.15 6.40
N HIS A 37 -1.27 -0.61 7.65
CA HIS A 37 -2.33 -0.20 8.57
C HIS A 37 -2.28 1.31 8.88
N VAL A 38 -1.07 1.88 9.06
CA VAL A 38 -0.89 3.33 9.22
C VAL A 38 -1.30 4.09 7.95
N LEU A 39 -0.91 3.61 6.77
CA LEU A 39 -1.30 4.21 5.49
C LEU A 39 -2.81 4.16 5.26
N LYS A 40 -3.47 3.05 5.62
CA LYS A 40 -4.95 2.95 5.59
C LYS A 40 -5.63 4.01 6.44
N LYS A 41 -5.10 4.30 7.64
CA LYS A 41 -5.60 5.40 8.49
C LYS A 41 -5.38 6.79 7.89
N ARG A 42 -4.42 6.94 6.98
CA ARG A 42 -4.15 8.17 6.23
C ARG A 42 -4.97 8.27 4.93
N GLY A 43 -5.87 7.31 4.68
CA GLY A 43 -6.76 7.31 3.52
C GLY A 43 -6.26 6.50 2.32
N TYR A 44 -5.07 5.91 2.38
CA TYR A 44 -4.61 5.04 1.29
C TYR A 44 -5.39 3.73 1.27
N GLN A 45 -5.70 3.23 0.08
CA GLN A 45 -6.42 1.97 -0.09
C GLN A 45 -5.52 0.89 -0.68
N PHE A 46 -5.62 -0.31 -0.13
CA PHE A 46 -4.86 -1.47 -0.59
C PHE A 46 -5.81 -2.64 -0.79
N ASP A 47 -5.70 -3.28 -1.94
CA ASP A 47 -6.31 -4.58 -2.18
C ASP A 47 -5.40 -5.70 -1.67
N LYS A 48 -6.03 -6.82 -1.32
CA LYS A 48 -5.37 -8.05 -0.91
C LYS A 48 -6.02 -9.22 -1.64
N ARG A 49 -5.21 -10.04 -2.31
CA ARG A 49 -5.67 -11.30 -2.91
C ARG A 49 -4.87 -12.49 -2.42
N ARG A 50 -5.49 -13.66 -2.47
CA ARG A 50 -4.84 -14.95 -2.19
C ARG A 50 -4.49 -15.60 -3.52
N ILE A 51 -3.24 -16.05 -3.68
CA ILE A 51 -2.77 -16.71 -4.90
C ILE A 51 -2.85 -18.23 -4.73
N GLN A 52 -2.03 -18.78 -3.83
CA GLN A 52 -1.98 -20.21 -3.55
C GLN A 52 -1.63 -20.45 -2.08
N GLY A 53 -2.29 -21.43 -1.45
CA GLY A 53 -1.96 -21.79 -0.07
C GLY A 53 -2.07 -20.58 0.86
N GLN A 54 -1.01 -20.23 1.58
CA GLN A 54 -0.98 -19.05 2.48
C GLN A 54 -0.39 -17.79 1.83
N GLN A 55 -0.07 -17.83 0.53
CA GLN A 55 0.53 -16.71 -0.18
C GLN A 55 -0.51 -15.65 -0.53
N HIS A 56 -0.15 -14.41 -0.24
CA HIS A 56 -0.95 -13.24 -0.50
C HIS A 56 -0.17 -12.20 -1.27
N GLU A 57 -0.90 -11.48 -2.11
CA GLU A 57 -0.42 -10.31 -2.80
C GLU A 57 -1.24 -9.09 -2.42
N TYR A 58 -0.60 -7.94 -2.54
CA TYR A 58 -1.16 -6.65 -2.18
C TYR A 58 -0.92 -5.65 -3.30
N ARG A 59 -1.86 -4.73 -3.49
CA ARG A 59 -1.75 -3.67 -4.49
C ARG A 59 -2.23 -2.36 -3.89
N LEU A 60 -1.60 -1.25 -4.26
CA LEU A 60 -2.09 0.10 -3.97
C LEU A 60 -3.20 0.47 -4.98
N VAL A 61 -4.36 0.88 -4.47
CA VAL A 61 -5.56 1.17 -5.27
C VAL A 61 -5.79 2.67 -5.38
N ILE A 62 -5.71 3.37 -4.25
CA ILE A 62 -5.87 4.82 -4.18
C ILE A 62 -4.65 5.41 -3.50
N GLU A 63 -3.95 6.25 -4.25
CA GLU A 63 -2.96 7.17 -3.70
C GLU A 63 -3.69 8.34 -3.04
N SER A 64 -3.35 8.66 -1.79
CA SER A 64 -3.99 9.72 -0.99
C SER A 64 -4.16 11.07 -1.72
N LYS A 65 -3.28 11.40 -2.69
CA LYS A 65 -3.42 12.61 -3.51
C LYS A 65 -4.70 12.63 -4.37
N ALA A 66 -5.23 11.47 -4.76
CA ALA A 66 -6.44 11.38 -5.59
C ALA A 66 -7.74 11.62 -4.79
N ILE A 67 -7.73 11.41 -3.47
CA ILE A 67 -8.95 11.55 -2.65
C ILE A 67 -9.39 13.01 -2.52
N ALA A 68 -8.46 13.97 -2.60
CA ALA A 68 -8.81 15.40 -2.57
C ALA A 68 -9.64 15.85 -3.79
N SER A 69 -9.55 15.14 -4.93
CA SER A 69 -10.29 15.49 -6.14
C SER A 69 -11.62 14.73 -6.29
N LEU A 70 -11.79 13.57 -5.66
CA LEU A 70 -12.98 12.73 -5.86
C LEU A 70 -14.18 13.14 -4.97
N THR A 71 -13.96 13.88 -3.89
CA THR A 71 -15.02 14.26 -2.94
C THR A 71 -15.76 15.55 -3.30
N ILE A 72 -15.32 16.30 -4.33
CA ILE A 72 -15.93 17.59 -4.70
C ILE A 72 -16.99 17.46 -5.82
N SER A 73 -17.15 16.29 -6.48
CA SER A 73 -18.11 16.12 -7.59
C SER A 73 -19.45 15.46 -7.24
N ASN A 74 -19.83 15.42 -5.96
CA ASN A 74 -21.20 15.05 -5.55
C ASN A 74 -21.77 16.13 -4.60
N ALA A 75 -22.11 17.29 -5.16
CA ALA A 75 -22.97 18.29 -4.52
C ALA A 75 -23.83 18.97 -5.58
#